data_AF-A0A2W2BQA1-F1
#
_entry.id   AF-A0A2W2BQA1-F1
#
_cell.length_a   1.000
_cell.length_b   1.000
_cell.length_c   1.000
_cell.angle_alpha   90.00
_cell.angle_beta   90.00
_cell.angle_gamma   90.00
#
_symmetry.space_group_name_H-M   'P 1'
#
loop_
_entity.id
_entity.type
_entity.pdbx_description
1 polymer ?
#
loop_
_entity_poly.entity_id
_entity_poly.type
_entity_poly.pdbx_seq_one_letter_code
_entity_poly.pdbx_strand_id
1 'polypeptide(L)'
;ASGYLGAEVCRQAVAAGRRVVGTYHSGLVAVPGVEARRVDVTDLAAAVLELVESDHAGPLNVAGPDAVSRVELGLLVARRHGLDPAGMKTTTSASSGLLRPAEVRLDSSRAAALLRTRLRGVREPLAA
;
A
#
# COMPACT_ATOMS: atom_id res chain seq x y z
N ALA A 1 -12.71 7.71 -1.59
CA ALA A 1 -12.80 9.00 -0.88
C ALA A 1 -14.04 8.99 0.01
N SER A 2 -13.87 9.14 1.31
CA SER A 2 -14.98 9.17 2.27
C SER A 2 -15.54 10.58 2.52
N GLY A 3 -14.85 11.63 2.07
CA GLY A 3 -15.31 13.02 2.17
C GLY A 3 -16.07 13.51 0.93
N TYR A 4 -16.88 14.56 1.09
CA TYR A 4 -17.77 15.11 0.06
C TYR A 4 -17.05 15.46 -1.24
N LEU A 5 -15.97 16.25 -1.17
CA LEU A 5 -15.21 16.67 -2.35
C LEU A 5 -14.57 15.48 -3.08
N GLY A 6 -13.96 14.55 -2.35
CA GLY A 6 -13.30 13.41 -2.99
C GLY A 6 -14.31 12.45 -3.63
N ALA A 7 -15.50 12.29 -3.05
CA ALA A 7 -16.59 11.53 -3.67
C ALA A 7 -17.09 12.22 -4.96
N GLU A 8 -17.18 13.55 -4.96
CA GLU A 8 -17.56 14.32 -6.15
C GLU A 8 -16.54 14.20 -7.28
N VAL A 9 -15.25 14.29 -6.96
CA VAL A 9 -14.18 14.03 -7.94
C VAL A 9 -14.29 12.62 -8.53
N CYS A 10 -14.53 11.60 -7.69
CA CYS A 10 -14.74 10.23 -8.16
C CYS A 10 -15.97 10.12 -9.08
N ARG A 11 -17.10 10.76 -8.72
CA ARG A 11 -18.33 10.76 -9.55
C ARG A 11 -18.09 11.37 -10.92
N GLN A 12 -17.46 12.54 -10.97
CA GLN A 12 -17.17 13.22 -12.24
C GLN A 12 -16.20 12.42 -13.10
N ALA A 13 -15.17 11.80 -12.50
CA ALA A 13 -14.23 10.96 -13.23
C ALA A 13 -14.92 9.72 -13.83
N VAL A 14 -15.80 9.07 -13.07
CA VAL A 14 -16.60 7.93 -13.56
C VAL A 14 -17.56 8.38 -14.67
N ALA A 15 -18.27 9.50 -14.49
CA ALA A 15 -19.18 10.06 -15.51
C ALA A 15 -18.44 10.44 -16.81
N ALA A 16 -17.18 10.86 -16.70
CA ALA A 16 -16.29 11.09 -17.84
C ALA A 16 -15.69 9.80 -18.44
N GLY A 17 -16.17 8.62 -18.03
CA GLY A 17 -15.73 7.31 -18.54
C GLY A 17 -14.36 6.86 -18.04
N ARG A 18 -13.77 7.49 -17.01
CA ARG A 18 -12.49 7.05 -16.46
C ARG A 18 -12.69 5.89 -15.49
N ARG A 19 -11.79 4.90 -15.56
CA ARG A 19 -11.70 3.86 -14.53
C ARG A 19 -11.15 4.46 -13.23
N VAL A 20 -11.90 4.31 -12.14
CA VAL A 20 -11.52 4.80 -10.82
C VAL A 20 -11.38 3.63 -9.86
N VAL A 21 -10.19 3.49 -9.26
CA VAL A 21 -9.93 2.56 -8.16
C VAL A 21 -9.76 3.40 -6.89
N GLY A 22 -10.55 3.11 -5.87
CA GLY A 22 -10.49 3.79 -4.58
C GLY A 22 -9.95 2.85 -3.51
N THR A 23 -8.89 3.25 -2.81
CA THR A 23 -8.40 2.48 -1.67
C THR A 23 -9.05 2.93 -0.36
N TYR A 24 -9.27 2.00 0.58
CA TYR A 24 -9.83 2.30 1.90
C TYR A 24 -9.29 1.36 3.00
N HIS A 25 -9.33 1.79 4.26
CA HIS A 25 -9.07 0.90 5.40
C HIS A 25 -10.37 0.53 6.14
N SER A 26 -11.09 1.55 6.64
CA SER A 26 -12.31 1.41 7.44
C SER A 26 -13.56 2.00 6.77
N GLY A 27 -13.42 3.09 6.01
CA GLY A 27 -14.53 3.73 5.29
C GLY A 27 -14.61 3.31 3.82
N LEU A 28 -15.54 2.42 3.48
CA LEU A 28 -15.74 1.96 2.10
C LEU A 28 -15.98 3.14 1.14
N VAL A 29 -15.37 3.07 -0.05
CA VAL A 29 -15.66 4.04 -1.12
C VAL A 29 -16.98 3.67 -1.79
N ALA A 30 -18.10 4.15 -1.23
CA ALA A 30 -19.45 3.91 -1.73
C ALA A 30 -19.88 4.87 -2.86
N VAL A 31 -19.01 5.05 -3.87
CA VAL A 31 -19.33 5.82 -5.07
C VAL A 31 -19.60 4.83 -6.22
N PRO A 32 -20.80 4.85 -6.84
CA PRO A 32 -21.10 3.97 -7.97
C PRO A 32 -20.05 4.05 -9.07
N GLY A 33 -19.61 2.90 -9.58
CA GLY A 33 -18.56 2.80 -10.61
C GLY A 33 -17.12 2.89 -10.09
N VAL A 34 -16.90 3.15 -8.81
CA VAL A 34 -15.56 3.06 -8.21
C VAL A 34 -15.27 1.63 -7.73
N GLU A 35 -14.13 1.10 -8.17
CA GLU A 35 -13.61 -0.18 -7.69
C GLU A 35 -12.92 0.01 -6.34
N ALA A 36 -13.57 -0.39 -5.24
CA ALA A 36 -13.03 -0.23 -3.90
C ALA A 36 -12.04 -1.36 -3.56
N ARG A 37 -10.83 -1.01 -3.11
CA ARG A 37 -9.79 -1.95 -2.67
C ARG A 37 -9.37 -1.67 -1.24
N ARG A 38 -9.41 -2.68 -0.37
CA ARG A 38 -8.99 -2.51 1.02
C ARG A 38 -7.47 -2.45 1.10
N VAL A 39 -6.95 -1.50 1.87
CA VAL A 39 -5.54 -1.43 2.26
C VAL A 39 -5.36 -2.21 3.54
N ASP A 40 -4.41 -3.14 3.53
CA ASP A 40 -3.97 -3.80 4.76
C ASP A 40 -3.03 -2.88 5.52
N VAL A 41 -3.41 -2.57 6.77
CA VAL A 41 -2.63 -1.75 7.70
C VAL A 41 -2.51 -2.44 9.05
N THR A 42 -2.78 -3.75 9.11
CA THR A 42 -2.92 -4.51 10.36
C THR A 42 -1.69 -4.37 11.25
N ASP A 43 -0.50 -4.59 10.71
CA ASP A 43 0.74 -4.56 11.48
C ASP A 43 1.14 -3.13 11.86
N LEU A 44 0.90 -2.15 10.97
CA LEU A 44 1.15 -0.75 11.26
C LEU A 44 0.22 -0.22 12.36
N ALA A 45 -1.06 -0.58 12.31
CA ALA A 45 -2.04 -0.18 13.32
C ALA A 45 -1.68 -0.77 14.69
N ALA A 46 -1.30 -2.04 14.75
CA ALA A 46 -0.82 -2.67 15.98
C ALA A 46 0.44 -1.98 16.53
N ALA A 47 1.40 -1.66 15.67
CA ALA A 47 2.62 -0.96 16.06
C ALA A 47 2.34 0.45 16.60
N VAL A 48 1.42 1.19 15.99
CA VAL A 48 1.01 2.51 16.46
C VAL A 48 0.33 2.42 17.83
N LEU A 49 -0.58 1.45 18.03
CA LEU A 49 -1.22 1.23 19.32
C LEU A 49 -0.20 0.86 20.41
N GLU A 50 0.79 0.05 20.09
CA GLU A 50 1.88 -0.27 21.02
C GLU A 50 2.74 0.96 21.36
N LEU A 51 3.05 1.81 20.38
CA LEU A 51 3.85 3.02 20.58
C LEU A 51 3.14 4.05 21.45
N VAL A 52 1.82 4.18 21.31
CA VAL A 52 0.99 5.11 22.13
C VAL A 52 1.10 4.79 23.62
N GLU A 53 1.27 3.52 23.99
CA GLU A 53 1.42 3.06 25.37
C GLU A 53 2.89 3.06 25.84
N SER A 54 3.83 3.60 25.06
CA SER A 54 5.26 3.60 25.35
C SER A 54 5.82 5.02 25.58
N ASP A 55 6.99 5.11 26.21
CA ASP A 55 7.73 6.38 26.37
C ASP A 55 8.56 6.77 25.11
N HIS A 56 8.37 6.08 23.98
CA HIS A 56 9.14 6.37 22.78
C HIS A 56 8.79 7.74 22.20
N ALA A 57 9.79 8.62 22.09
CA ALA A 57 9.65 9.92 21.47
C ALA A 57 10.61 10.10 20.29
N GLY A 58 10.10 10.71 19.22
CA GLY A 58 10.86 11.04 18.02
C GLY A 58 10.56 10.15 16.81
N PRO A 59 11.29 10.33 15.71
CA PRO A 59 11.05 9.60 14.47
C PRO A 59 11.36 8.11 14.60
N LEU A 60 10.48 7.29 14.04
CA LEU A 60 10.64 5.84 13.93
C LEU A 60 10.12 5.35 12.58
N ASN A 61 10.97 4.68 11.82
CA ASN A 61 10.55 4.01 10.58
C ASN A 61 9.87 2.69 10.92
N VAL A 62 8.62 2.52 10.49
CA VAL A 62 7.81 1.34 10.75
C VAL A 62 7.34 0.75 9.43
N ALA A 63 8.01 -0.31 8.98
CA ALA A 63 7.65 -1.09 7.80
C ALA A 63 8.11 -2.55 7.93
N GLY A 64 7.52 -3.43 7.13
CA GLY A 64 8.02 -4.80 6.98
C GLY A 64 9.42 -4.83 6.36
N PRO A 65 10.21 -5.90 6.58
CA PRO A 65 11.62 -5.99 6.17
C PRO A 65 11.85 -6.13 4.66
N ASP A 66 10.79 -6.37 3.89
CA ASP A 66 10.88 -6.64 2.46
C ASP A 66 11.08 -5.36 1.64
N ALA A 67 12.31 -5.12 1.19
CA ALA A 67 12.55 -4.19 0.08
C ALA A 67 12.14 -4.87 -1.24
N VAL A 68 11.14 -4.29 -1.93
CA VAL A 68 10.67 -4.76 -3.25
C VAL A 68 10.53 -3.60 -4.22
N SER A 69 10.87 -3.86 -5.47
CA SER A 69 10.51 -3.02 -6.60
C SER A 69 9.00 -3.07 -6.85
N ARG A 70 8.48 -2.09 -7.62
CA ARG A 70 7.07 -2.08 -8.07
C ARG A 70 6.73 -3.31 -8.90
N VAL A 71 7.68 -3.83 -9.67
CA VAL A 71 7.49 -5.02 -10.49
C VAL A 71 7.34 -6.25 -9.59
N GLU A 72 8.25 -6.46 -8.64
CA GLU A 72 8.17 -7.58 -7.70
C GLU A 72 6.86 -7.56 -6.90
N LEU A 73 6.44 -6.39 -6.39
CA LEU A 73 5.17 -6.25 -5.70
C LEU A 73 3.99 -6.62 -6.61
N GLY A 74 3.96 -6.10 -7.85
CA GLY A 74 2.92 -6.40 -8.82
C GLY A 74 2.82 -7.90 -9.15
N LEU A 75 3.97 -8.58 -9.25
CA LEU A 75 4.02 -10.02 -9.48
C LEU A 75 3.55 -10.84 -8.27
N LEU A 76 3.88 -10.41 -7.05
CA LEU A 76 3.35 -11.03 -5.82
C LEU A 76 1.83 -10.91 -5.77
N VAL A 77 1.29 -9.73 -6.07
CA VAL A 77 -0.17 -9.50 -6.15
C VAL A 77 -0.81 -10.36 -7.24
N ALA A 78 -0.21 -10.41 -8.44
CA ALA A 78 -0.71 -11.22 -9.55
C ALA A 78 -0.83 -12.71 -9.14
N ARG A 79 0.22 -13.27 -8.55
CA ARG A 79 0.24 -14.65 -8.04
C ARG A 79 -0.83 -14.89 -6.98
N ARG A 80 -0.93 -14.00 -5.98
CA ARG A 80 -1.92 -14.12 -4.89
C ARG A 80 -3.36 -14.15 -5.40
N HIS A 81 -3.63 -13.50 -6.52
CA HIS A 81 -4.96 -13.42 -7.13
C HIS A 81 -5.16 -14.34 -8.34
N GLY A 82 -4.23 -15.26 -8.63
CA GLY A 82 -4.35 -16.19 -9.76
C GLY A 82 -4.29 -15.53 -11.14
N LEU A 83 -3.71 -14.33 -11.23
CA LEU A 83 -3.47 -13.63 -12.51
C LEU A 83 -2.16 -14.11 -13.13
N ASP A 84 -2.09 -14.14 -14.47
CA ASP A 84 -0.87 -14.52 -15.21
C ASP A 84 0.27 -13.50 -14.96
N PRO A 85 1.35 -13.88 -14.27
CA PRO A 85 2.48 -13.00 -14.03
C PRO A 85 3.29 -12.73 -15.30
N ALA A 86 3.28 -13.64 -16.28
CA ALA A 86 4.06 -13.50 -17.52
C ALA A 86 3.45 -12.44 -18.46
N GLY A 87 2.12 -12.28 -18.42
CA GLY A 87 1.42 -11.22 -19.15
C GLY A 87 1.54 -9.82 -18.55
N MET A 88 2.20 -9.65 -17.39
CA MET A 88 2.37 -8.34 -16.76
C MET A 88 3.37 -7.46 -17.52
N LYS A 89 2.92 -6.31 -18.00
CA LYS A 89 3.80 -5.32 -18.64
C LYS A 89 4.62 -4.56 -17.60
N THR A 90 5.92 -4.47 -17.82
CA THR A 90 6.86 -3.74 -16.96
C THR A 90 7.57 -2.64 -17.74
N THR A 91 8.21 -1.72 -17.02
CA THR A 91 9.01 -0.63 -17.60
C THR A 91 10.11 -0.25 -16.61
N THR A 92 11.10 0.50 -17.06
CA THR A 92 12.14 1.07 -16.18
C THR A 92 11.72 2.44 -15.65
N SER A 93 12.36 2.89 -14.57
CA SER A 93 12.15 4.25 -14.05
C SER A 93 12.44 5.31 -15.13
N ALA A 94 13.54 5.16 -15.89
CA ALA A 94 13.92 6.09 -16.95
C ALA A 94 12.91 6.13 -18.10
N SER A 95 12.38 4.97 -18.52
CA SER A 95 11.42 4.87 -19.61
C SER A 95 9.98 5.21 -19.22
N SER A 96 9.67 5.35 -17.93
CA SER A 96 8.31 5.63 -17.45
C SER A 96 7.86 7.07 -17.68
N GLY A 97 8.79 8.00 -17.89
CA GLY A 97 8.53 9.45 -17.94
C GLY A 97 8.12 10.05 -16.58
N LEU A 98 8.13 9.26 -15.51
CA LEU A 98 7.72 9.69 -14.17
C LEU A 98 8.96 10.09 -13.34
N LEU A 99 8.95 11.31 -12.80
CA LEU A 99 9.98 11.79 -11.88
C LEU A 99 9.71 11.25 -10.48
N ARG A 100 10.45 10.21 -10.08
CA ARG A 100 10.34 9.56 -8.76
C ARG A 100 11.73 9.09 -8.30
N PRO A 101 12.01 9.07 -7.00
CA PRO A 101 13.20 8.40 -6.48
C PRO A 101 13.23 6.94 -6.97
N ALA A 102 14.38 6.51 -7.50
CA ALA A 102 14.54 5.17 -8.05
C ALA A 102 14.48 4.10 -6.95
N GLU A 103 14.99 4.43 -5.77
CA GLU A 103 15.01 3.56 -4.60
C GLU A 103 14.56 4.33 -3.35
N VAL A 104 13.59 3.76 -2.63
CA VAL A 104 13.13 4.24 -1.33
C VAL A 104 13.09 3.03 -0.41
N ARG A 105 14.00 2.98 0.56
CA ARG A 105 14.08 1.93 1.56
C ARG A 105 14.00 2.56 2.94
N LEU A 106 13.24 1.93 3.82
CA LEU A 106 13.17 2.33 5.22
C LEU A 106 13.99 1.34 6.04
N ASP A 107 15.03 1.84 6.70
CA ASP A 107 15.66 1.08 7.77
C ASP A 107 14.72 1.05 8.97
N SER A 108 14.08 -0.10 9.17
CA SER A 108 13.16 -0.38 10.27
C SER A 108 13.80 -1.22 11.38
N SER A 109 15.14 -1.37 11.39
CA SER A 109 15.87 -2.17 12.39
C SER A 109 15.57 -1.74 13.82
N ARG A 110 15.53 -0.42 14.05
CA ARG A 110 15.19 0.15 15.36
C ARG A 110 13.76 -0.20 15.78
N ALA A 111 12.79 -0.15 14.87
CA ALA A 111 11.41 -0.52 15.18
C ALA A 111 11.29 -2.03 15.47
N ALA A 112 11.97 -2.87 14.69
CA ALA A 112 11.98 -4.32 14.90
C ALA A 112 12.62 -4.73 16.23
N ALA A 113 13.60 -3.97 16.72
CA ALA A 113 14.22 -4.20 18.02
C ALA A 113 13.37 -3.66 19.20
N LEU A 114 12.62 -2.58 18.98
CA LEU A 114 11.86 -1.89 20.02
C LEU A 114 10.47 -2.50 20.24
N LEU A 115 9.78 -2.87 19.16
CA LEU A 115 8.37 -3.27 19.19
C LEU A 115 8.23 -4.78 19.40
N ARG A 116 7.21 -5.17 20.17
CA ARG A 116 6.75 -6.58 20.22
C ARG A 116 5.92 -6.93 18.99
N THR A 117 5.23 -5.94 18.42
CA THR A 117 4.47 -6.09 17.18
C THR A 117 5.38 -6.57 16.05
N ARG A 118 5.05 -7.72 15.46
CA ARG A 118 5.76 -8.24 14.29
C ARG A 118 5.32 -7.48 13.03
N LEU A 119 6.26 -6.73 12.45
CA LEU A 119 6.07 -6.07 11.16
C LEU A 119 6.35 -7.06 10.02
N ARG A 120 5.30 -7.71 9.49
CA ARG A 120 5.46 -8.73 8.45
C ARG A 120 5.92 -8.09 7.14
N GLY A 121 6.79 -8.81 6.44
CA GLY A 121 7.22 -8.44 5.09
C GLY A 121 6.09 -8.70 4.09
N VAL A 122 6.03 -7.92 3.01
CA VAL A 122 4.97 -7.99 2.00
C VAL A 122 4.86 -9.36 1.32
N ARG A 123 5.92 -10.18 1.35
CA ARG A 123 5.92 -11.54 0.81
C ARG A 123 5.05 -12.51 1.62
N GLU A 124 4.85 -12.26 2.92
CA GLU A 124 4.04 -13.12 3.79
C GLU A 124 2.53 -13.02 3.51
N PRO A 125 1.88 -11.83 3.55
CA PRO A 125 0.45 -11.71 3.25
C PRO A 125 0.12 -11.92 1.76
N LEU A 126 1.11 -11.81 0.87
CA LEU A 126 0.97 -12.06 -0.57
C LEU A 126 1.49 -13.43 -1.02
N ALA A 127 1.84 -14.32 -0.08
CA ALA A 127 2.19 -15.70 -0.43
C ALA A 127 1.00 -16.38 -1.14
N ALA A 128 1.31 -17.20 -2.16
CA ALA A 128 0.31 -17.92 -2.95
C ALA A 128 -0.48 -18.90 -2.06
#